data_AF-A0A061GXL6-F1
#
_entry.id   AF-A0A061GXL6-F1
#
_cell.length_a   1.000
_cell.length_b   1.000
_cell.length_c   1.000
_cell.angle_alpha   90.00
_cell.angle_beta   90.00
_cell.angle_gamma   90.00
#
_symmetry.space_group_name_H-M   'P 1'
#
loop_
_entity.id
_entity.type
_entity.pdbx_description
1 polymer ?
#
loop_
_entity_poly.entity_id
_entity_poly.type
_entity_poly.pdbx_seq_one_letter_code
_entity_poly.pdbx_strand_id
1 'polypeptide(L)'
;MANSMYRASILQSQMHIQPSLSSRNFVPKKSNLLCFASSQFNPVRSEVSFCIGTHLIPHPNKVERGGEDAFFVSNFNGGVIAVADGVSGWAEQNVDPSLFSKELMANASSLVGDEEVNFDPQILIKKAHAATSSKGSATAIVAMLERNGMMKVANVGDCGLRVIRKGQIIFSTSPQEHYFDCPYQLSSELVGQTYLDAVVSSVELVEGDTIIMGSDGLFDNLFDREIVSTLSIHSDVVNAGIG
;
A
#
# COMPACT_ATOMS: atom_id res chain seq x y z
N MET A 1 -5.01 -12.13 -12.74
CA MET A 1 -6.01 -11.40 -11.91
C MET A 1 -5.61 -11.51 -10.45
N ALA A 2 -4.58 -10.76 -10.05
CA ALA A 2 -4.40 -10.39 -8.66
C ALA A 2 -5.51 -9.40 -8.26
N ASN A 3 -6.44 -9.85 -7.42
CA ASN A 3 -7.50 -9.02 -6.86
C ASN A 3 -7.16 -8.77 -5.39
N SER A 4 -6.73 -7.58 -5.03
CA SER A 4 -6.54 -7.24 -3.63
C SER A 4 -7.53 -6.15 -3.19
N MET A 5 -8.26 -6.44 -2.10
CA MET A 5 -9.27 -5.56 -1.51
C MET A 5 -8.78 -5.11 -0.14
N TYR A 6 -8.72 -3.81 0.08
CA TYR A 6 -8.12 -3.23 1.28
C TYR A 6 -9.10 -2.27 1.95
N ARG A 7 -9.15 -2.28 3.29
CA ARG A 7 -9.98 -1.38 4.09
C ARG A 7 -9.13 -0.70 5.15
N ALA A 8 -9.20 0.61 5.33
CA ALA A 8 -8.51 1.23 6.48
C ALA A 8 -9.28 0.92 7.80
N SER A 9 -8.56 0.57 8.88
CA SER A 9 -9.12 0.34 10.22
C SER A 9 -8.31 1.06 11.31
N ILE A 10 -8.98 1.50 12.38
CA ILE A 10 -8.34 2.10 13.55
C ILE A 10 -7.82 1.04 14.52
N LEU A 11 -6.61 1.24 15.05
CA LEU A 11 -6.14 0.56 16.25
C LEU A 11 -6.62 1.36 17.48
N GLN A 12 -7.56 0.83 18.27
CA GLN A 12 -7.89 1.42 19.57
C GLN A 12 -6.70 1.22 20.51
N SER A 13 -5.98 2.29 20.85
CA SER A 13 -5.02 2.26 21.93
C SER A 13 -5.75 2.04 23.25
N GLN A 14 -5.44 0.93 23.93
CA GLN A 14 -5.94 0.69 25.28
C GLN A 14 -5.46 1.83 26.18
N MET A 15 -6.41 2.57 26.76
CA MET A 15 -6.13 3.53 27.81
C MET A 15 -5.55 2.78 29.02
N HIS A 16 -4.24 2.82 29.19
CA HIS A 16 -3.62 2.44 30.45
C HIS A 16 -3.86 3.57 31.47
N ILE A 17 -4.95 3.43 32.23
CA ILE A 17 -5.16 4.20 33.46
C ILE A 17 -4.16 3.62 34.48
N GLN A 18 -3.07 4.33 34.75
CA GLN A 18 -2.26 4.06 35.94
C GLN A 18 -2.98 4.64 37.17
N PRO A 19 -3.26 3.85 38.22
CA PRO A 19 -3.73 4.41 39.48
C PRO A 19 -2.55 5.10 40.19
N SER A 20 -2.66 6.41 40.39
CA SER A 20 -1.73 7.15 41.22
C SER A 20 -1.90 6.74 42.69
N LEU A 21 -0.88 6.09 43.26
CA LEU A 21 -0.78 5.79 44.68
C LEU A 21 -0.52 7.07 45.48
N SER A 22 -1.41 7.34 46.43
CA SER A 22 -1.29 8.41 47.40
C SER A 22 -0.44 8.01 48.61
N SER A 23 0.53 8.84 49.00
CA SER A 23 0.99 8.94 50.39
C SER A 23 1.62 10.32 50.71
N ARG A 24 0.85 11.12 51.48
CA ARG A 24 1.20 12.09 52.56
C ARG A 24 2.70 12.19 52.96
N ASN A 25 3.34 13.34 53.27
CA ASN A 25 2.96 14.54 54.05
C ASN A 25 3.98 15.73 53.90
N PHE A 26 3.56 16.92 54.38
CA PHE A 26 4.31 18.04 55.05
C PHE A 26 4.48 19.44 54.37
N VAL A 27 3.63 20.38 54.86
CA VAL A 27 3.79 21.81 55.26
C VAL A 27 3.95 22.95 54.22
N PRO A 28 3.27 24.12 54.40
CA PRO A 28 3.04 25.10 53.33
C PRO A 28 3.97 26.32 53.39
N LYS A 29 4.34 26.87 52.23
CA LYS A 29 4.78 28.27 52.10
C LYS A 29 4.18 28.93 50.85
N LYS A 30 3.70 30.17 51.06
CA LYS A 30 3.11 31.07 50.08
C LYS A 30 4.09 31.40 48.94
N SER A 31 3.61 31.45 47.70
CA SER A 31 3.64 32.63 46.81
C SER A 31 3.56 32.26 45.33
N ASN A 32 2.95 33.18 44.58
CA ASN A 32 2.94 33.38 43.13
C ASN A 32 1.88 32.64 42.30
N LEU A 33 0.84 33.43 41.98
CA LEU A 33 -0.03 33.28 40.82
C LEU A 33 0.86 33.15 39.58
N LEU A 34 0.95 31.95 39.01
CA LEU A 34 1.43 31.74 37.65
C LEU A 34 0.21 31.35 36.82
N CYS A 35 -0.18 32.27 35.94
CA CYS A 35 -1.15 32.05 34.89
C CYS A 35 -0.57 30.98 33.96
N PHE A 36 -0.99 29.73 34.12
CA PHE A 36 -0.68 28.71 33.13
C PHE A 36 -1.48 29.03 31.87
N ALA A 37 -0.77 29.51 30.85
CA ALA A 37 -1.28 29.58 29.50
C ALA A 37 -1.79 28.20 29.12
N SER A 38 -3.06 28.13 28.74
CA SER A 38 -3.68 26.94 28.17
C SER A 38 -2.82 26.49 26.99
N SER A 39 -2.12 25.37 27.16
CA SER A 39 -1.47 24.69 26.06
C SER A 39 -2.54 24.41 25.01
N GLN A 40 -2.37 25.00 23.83
CA GLN A 40 -3.19 24.68 22.67
C GLN A 40 -3.10 23.17 22.46
N PHE A 41 -4.18 22.47 22.79
CA PHE A 41 -4.33 21.08 22.42
C PHE A 41 -4.38 21.04 20.90
N ASN A 42 -3.27 20.66 20.27
CA ASN A 42 -3.33 20.16 18.90
C ASN A 42 -4.26 18.93 18.97
N PRO A 43 -5.37 18.89 18.22
CA PRO A 43 -6.23 17.72 18.21
C PRO A 43 -5.39 16.53 17.75
N VAL A 44 -5.26 15.53 18.61
CA VAL A 44 -4.59 14.27 18.26
C VAL A 44 -5.40 13.65 17.13
N ARG A 45 -4.88 13.71 15.90
CA ARG A 45 -5.51 13.04 14.75
C ARG A 45 -5.50 11.55 15.07
N SER A 46 -6.66 10.88 14.95
CA SER A 46 -6.75 9.44 15.13
C SER A 46 -5.80 8.74 14.16
N GLU A 47 -4.97 7.84 14.67
CA GLU A 47 -4.08 7.05 13.82
C GLU A 47 -4.88 6.07 12.96
N VAL A 48 -4.46 5.87 11.72
CA VAL A 48 -5.05 4.90 10.80
C VAL A 48 -4.03 3.87 10.36
N SER A 49 -4.51 2.65 10.06
CA SER A 49 -3.72 1.61 9.42
C SER A 49 -4.56 0.82 8.42
N PHE A 50 -3.92 0.08 7.52
CA PHE A 50 -4.61 -0.84 6.64
C PHE A 50 -5.09 -2.10 7.38
N CYS A 51 -6.30 -2.55 7.05
CA CYS A 51 -6.81 -3.90 7.22
C CYS A 51 -6.88 -4.52 5.81
N ILE A 52 -6.11 -5.58 5.60
CA ILE A 52 -5.74 -6.02 4.25
C ILE A 52 -6.32 -7.41 3.96
N GLY A 53 -7.02 -7.54 2.83
CA GLY A 53 -7.34 -8.82 2.19
C GLY A 53 -6.69 -8.92 0.83
N THR A 54 -6.15 -10.09 0.48
CA THR A 54 -5.51 -10.32 -0.82
C THR A 54 -6.06 -11.57 -1.48
N HIS A 55 -6.10 -11.56 -2.80
CA HIS A 55 -6.50 -12.71 -3.60
C HIS A 55 -5.73 -12.71 -4.91
N LEU A 56 -5.28 -13.88 -5.36
CA LEU A 56 -4.51 -14.04 -6.60
C LEU A 56 -5.14 -15.14 -7.44
N ILE A 57 -5.61 -14.78 -8.63
CA ILE A 57 -6.15 -15.69 -9.64
C ILE A 57 -5.23 -15.61 -10.86
N PRO A 58 -4.31 -16.58 -11.05
CA PRO A 58 -3.46 -16.64 -12.23
C PRO A 58 -4.27 -16.79 -13.52
N HIS A 59 -3.69 -16.38 -14.64
CA HIS A 59 -4.23 -16.73 -15.96
C HIS A 59 -4.39 -18.28 -16.06
N PRO A 60 -5.50 -18.81 -16.63
CA PRO A 60 -5.76 -20.26 -16.65
C PRO A 60 -4.59 -21.13 -17.14
N ASN A 61 -3.90 -20.68 -18.19
CA ASN A 61 -2.73 -21.38 -18.75
C ASN A 61 -1.47 -21.32 -17.88
N LYS A 62 -1.48 -20.55 -16.79
CA LYS A 62 -0.32 -20.27 -15.92
C LYS A 62 -0.56 -20.70 -14.47
N VAL A 63 -1.71 -21.30 -14.16
CA VAL A 63 -2.11 -21.71 -12.80
C VAL A 63 -1.08 -22.65 -12.18
N GLU A 64 -0.57 -23.63 -12.92
CA GLU A 64 0.42 -24.58 -12.42
C GLU A 64 1.74 -23.93 -12.02
N ARG A 65 2.06 -22.75 -12.57
CA ARG A 65 3.26 -21.95 -12.25
C ARG A 65 3.00 -20.83 -11.23
N GLY A 66 1.74 -20.67 -10.81
CA GLY A 66 1.31 -19.64 -9.85
C GLY A 66 1.15 -18.24 -10.43
N GLY A 67 1.17 -18.08 -11.76
CA GLY A 67 1.10 -16.76 -12.42
C GLY A 67 2.40 -15.96 -12.41
N GLU A 68 2.31 -14.74 -12.91
CA GLU A 68 3.44 -13.81 -13.13
C GLU A 68 3.33 -12.57 -12.23
N ASP A 69 2.14 -12.25 -11.74
CA ASP A 69 1.90 -11.23 -10.74
C ASP A 69 2.53 -11.65 -9.38
N ALA A 70 3.06 -10.68 -8.66
CA ALA A 70 3.55 -10.82 -7.30
C ALA A 70 3.07 -9.63 -6.46
N PHE A 71 2.95 -9.84 -5.15
CA PHE A 71 2.58 -8.77 -4.22
C PHE A 71 3.22 -9.00 -2.86
N PHE A 72 3.30 -7.95 -2.05
CA PHE A 72 3.56 -8.09 -0.62
C PHE A 72 2.69 -7.11 0.18
N VAL A 73 2.52 -7.44 1.46
CA VAL A 73 1.81 -6.62 2.44
C VAL A 73 2.66 -6.54 3.70
N SER A 74 2.70 -5.37 4.33
CA SER A 74 3.44 -5.16 5.58
C SER A 74 2.68 -4.23 6.50
N ASN A 75 2.82 -4.45 7.81
CA ASN A 75 2.25 -3.60 8.85
C ASN A 75 3.19 -2.46 9.26
N PHE A 76 4.26 -2.20 8.49
CA PHE A 76 5.20 -1.12 8.77
C PHE A 76 4.49 0.25 8.73
N ASN A 77 4.64 1.03 9.80
CA ASN A 77 3.92 2.30 10.04
C ASN A 77 2.39 2.10 10.08
N GLY A 78 1.63 2.72 9.16
CA GLY A 78 0.19 2.49 8.95
C GLY A 78 -0.09 1.37 7.96
N GLY A 79 0.93 0.81 7.31
CA GLY A 79 0.82 -0.31 6.39
C GLY A 79 1.41 -0.01 5.01
N VAL A 80 1.86 -1.06 4.34
CA VAL A 80 2.42 -1.03 2.99
C VAL A 80 1.79 -2.13 2.17
N ILE A 81 1.38 -1.79 0.96
CA ILE A 81 0.87 -2.73 -0.04
C ILE A 81 1.62 -2.47 -1.35
N ALA A 82 2.02 -3.53 -2.01
CA ALA A 82 2.71 -3.43 -3.29
C ALA A 82 2.32 -4.57 -4.21
N VAL A 83 2.27 -4.29 -5.51
CA VAL A 83 1.98 -5.24 -6.58
C VAL A 83 3.02 -5.04 -7.67
N ALA A 84 3.46 -6.14 -8.28
CA ALA A 84 4.22 -6.14 -9.51
C ALA A 84 3.62 -7.14 -10.49
N ASP A 85 3.50 -6.78 -11.76
CA ASP A 85 3.06 -7.69 -12.82
C ASP A 85 4.22 -8.01 -13.76
N GLY A 86 4.57 -9.30 -13.84
CA GLY A 86 5.67 -9.79 -14.66
C GLY A 86 5.30 -9.81 -16.15
N VAL A 87 6.14 -9.19 -16.99
CA VAL A 87 5.84 -9.03 -18.41
C VAL A 87 5.93 -10.37 -19.14
N SER A 88 4.81 -10.88 -19.66
CA SER A 88 4.71 -12.23 -20.23
C SER A 88 5.64 -12.50 -21.42
N GLY A 89 6.02 -11.46 -22.18
CA GLY A 89 6.85 -11.59 -23.38
C GLY A 89 8.22 -12.24 -23.15
N TRP A 90 8.73 -12.22 -21.91
CA TRP A 90 9.99 -12.88 -21.55
C TRP A 90 9.99 -14.39 -21.79
N ALA A 91 8.82 -15.03 -21.78
CA ALA A 91 8.69 -16.45 -22.09
C ALA A 91 9.19 -16.79 -23.52
N GLU A 92 9.07 -15.87 -24.48
CA GLU A 92 9.56 -16.05 -25.86
C GLU A 92 11.09 -16.12 -25.92
N GLN A 93 11.77 -15.55 -24.92
CA GLN A 93 13.22 -15.60 -24.77
C GLN A 93 13.69 -16.72 -23.83
N ASN A 94 12.82 -17.67 -23.47
CA ASN A 94 13.07 -18.74 -22.50
C ASN A 94 13.46 -18.22 -21.11
N VAL A 95 12.95 -17.05 -20.72
CA VAL A 95 13.08 -16.50 -19.36
C VAL A 95 11.73 -16.69 -18.66
N ASP A 96 11.75 -17.14 -17.40
CA ASP A 96 10.52 -17.27 -16.61
C ASP A 96 10.02 -15.86 -16.20
N PRO A 97 8.87 -15.41 -16.74
CA PRO A 97 8.36 -14.05 -16.51
C PRO A 97 7.98 -13.78 -15.06
N SER A 98 7.82 -14.81 -14.24
CA SER A 98 7.43 -14.64 -12.83
C SER A 98 8.58 -14.34 -11.89
N LEU A 99 9.84 -14.58 -12.30
CA LEU A 99 10.99 -14.47 -11.39
C LEU A 99 11.28 -13.01 -11.02
N PHE A 100 11.27 -12.11 -12.00
CA PHE A 100 11.57 -10.70 -11.78
C PHE A 100 10.57 -10.03 -10.82
N SER A 101 9.27 -10.19 -11.06
CA SER A 101 8.22 -9.61 -10.20
C SER A 101 8.27 -10.16 -8.78
N LYS A 102 8.46 -11.49 -8.62
CA LYS A 102 8.58 -12.14 -7.31
C LYS A 102 9.80 -11.67 -6.53
N GLU A 103 10.97 -11.60 -7.17
CA GLU A 103 12.19 -11.13 -6.52
C GLU A 103 12.09 -9.63 -6.19
N LEU A 104 11.54 -8.81 -7.10
CA LEU A 104 11.31 -7.39 -6.85
C LEU A 104 10.45 -7.16 -5.60
N MET A 105 9.34 -7.89 -5.47
CA MET A 105 8.46 -7.80 -4.29
C MET A 105 9.12 -8.33 -3.02
N ALA A 106 9.92 -9.39 -3.10
CA ALA A 106 10.68 -9.90 -1.96
C ALA A 106 11.72 -8.90 -1.46
N ASN A 107 12.45 -8.26 -2.38
CA ASN A 107 13.41 -7.21 -2.07
C ASN A 107 12.73 -5.97 -1.49
N ALA A 108 11.62 -5.51 -2.08
CA ALA A 108 10.85 -4.40 -1.54
C ALA A 108 10.33 -4.70 -0.12
N SER A 109 9.85 -5.92 0.12
CA SER A 109 9.40 -6.34 1.45
C SER A 109 10.53 -6.32 2.49
N SER A 110 11.75 -6.72 2.12
CA SER A 110 12.89 -6.75 3.05
C SER A 110 13.45 -5.35 3.34
N LEU A 111 13.29 -4.42 2.41
CA LEU A 111 13.82 -3.06 2.48
C LEU A 111 12.82 -2.03 3.03
N VAL A 112 11.56 -2.40 3.29
CA VAL A 112 10.50 -1.45 3.70
C VAL A 112 10.85 -0.64 4.96
N GLY A 113 11.63 -1.23 5.88
CA GLY A 113 12.06 -0.60 7.13
C GLY A 113 13.45 0.03 7.08
N ASP A 114 14.09 0.05 5.91
CA ASP A 114 15.41 0.66 5.72
C ASP A 114 15.32 2.20 5.86
N GLU A 115 16.21 2.78 6.66
CA GLU A 115 16.19 4.22 6.96
C GLU A 115 16.37 5.09 5.71
N GLU A 116 17.13 4.63 4.71
CA GLU A 116 17.33 5.37 3.46
C GLU A 116 16.08 5.39 2.59
N VAL A 117 15.16 4.41 2.75
CA VAL A 117 13.85 4.46 2.08
C VAL A 117 13.04 5.63 2.61
N ASN A 118 13.21 6.01 3.88
CA ASN A 118 12.60 7.20 4.50
C ASN A 118 11.09 7.34 4.21
N PHE A 119 10.38 6.21 4.22
CA PHE A 119 8.95 6.14 3.91
C PHE A 119 8.57 6.80 2.56
N ASP A 120 9.44 6.62 1.55
CA ASP A 120 9.25 7.06 0.18
C ASP A 120 9.10 5.84 -0.75
N PRO A 121 7.91 5.62 -1.34
CA PRO A 121 7.67 4.46 -2.19
C PRO A 121 8.54 4.47 -3.47
N GLN A 122 8.92 5.64 -3.96
CA GLN A 122 9.80 5.76 -5.12
C GLN A 122 11.22 5.26 -4.80
N ILE A 123 11.72 5.58 -3.60
CA ILE A 123 13.01 5.10 -3.13
C ILE A 123 12.96 3.61 -2.79
N LEU A 124 11.83 3.11 -2.28
CA LEU A 124 11.64 1.66 -2.09
C LEU A 124 11.75 0.91 -3.41
N ILE A 125 11.08 1.39 -4.46
CA ILE A 125 11.18 0.84 -5.82
C ILE A 125 12.64 0.87 -6.30
N LYS A 126 13.33 2.01 -6.14
CA LYS A 126 14.75 2.13 -6.51
C LYS A 126 15.62 1.05 -5.89
N LYS A 127 15.55 0.88 -4.56
CA LYS A 127 16.40 -0.06 -3.84
C LYS A 127 16.03 -1.52 -4.16
N ALA A 128 14.74 -1.82 -4.25
CA ALA A 128 14.27 -3.14 -4.61
C ALA A 128 14.68 -3.54 -6.04
N HIS A 129 14.55 -2.63 -7.00
CA HIS A 129 14.97 -2.85 -8.38
C HIS A 129 16.48 -3.06 -8.48
N ALA A 130 17.28 -2.22 -7.80
CA ALA A 130 18.74 -2.38 -7.76
C ALA A 130 19.20 -3.70 -7.12
N ALA A 131 18.41 -4.25 -6.18
CA ALA A 131 18.68 -5.53 -5.55
C ALA A 131 18.18 -6.75 -6.35
N THR A 132 17.41 -6.54 -7.42
CA THR A 132 16.81 -7.62 -8.22
C THR A 132 17.78 -8.10 -9.29
N SER A 133 18.04 -9.41 -9.30
CA SER A 133 19.02 -10.06 -10.17
C SER A 133 18.42 -10.97 -11.24
N SER A 134 17.18 -11.40 -11.05
CA SER A 134 16.43 -12.21 -12.02
C SER A 134 16.32 -11.48 -13.35
N LYS A 135 16.44 -12.24 -14.44
CA LYS A 135 16.10 -11.72 -15.76
C LYS A 135 14.59 -11.57 -15.88
N GLY A 136 14.17 -10.52 -16.57
CA GLY A 136 12.77 -10.17 -16.71
C GLY A 136 12.54 -8.66 -16.65
N SER A 137 11.27 -8.31 -16.65
CA SER A 137 10.76 -6.98 -16.37
C SER A 137 9.38 -7.08 -15.73
N ALA A 138 8.98 -6.03 -15.03
CA ALA A 138 7.65 -5.95 -14.41
C ALA A 138 7.15 -4.51 -14.34
N THR A 139 5.83 -4.35 -14.38
CA THR A 139 5.18 -3.15 -13.85
C THR A 139 5.21 -3.23 -12.32
N ALA A 140 5.12 -2.10 -11.62
CA ALA A 140 5.19 -2.08 -10.17
C ALA A 140 4.45 -0.87 -9.59
N ILE A 141 3.69 -1.11 -8.54
CA ILE A 141 3.03 -0.08 -7.75
C ILE A 141 3.24 -0.35 -6.27
N VAL A 142 3.55 0.71 -5.51
CA VAL A 142 3.76 0.66 -4.06
C VAL A 142 2.93 1.76 -3.42
N ALA A 143 2.12 1.42 -2.42
CA ALA A 143 1.42 2.37 -1.56
C ALA A 143 1.83 2.20 -0.09
N MET A 144 2.25 3.30 0.53
CA MET A 144 2.72 3.35 1.92
C MET A 144 1.87 4.34 2.72
N LEU A 145 1.22 3.88 3.79
CA LEU A 145 0.37 4.69 4.66
C LEU A 145 1.08 5.11 5.93
N GLU A 146 1.21 6.43 6.13
CA GLU A 146 1.58 6.99 7.42
C GLU A 146 0.40 6.94 8.39
N ARG A 147 0.67 6.73 9.69
CA ARG A 147 -0.36 6.72 10.73
C ARG A 147 -1.22 7.98 10.79
N ASN A 148 -0.72 9.11 10.29
CA ASN A 148 -1.47 10.37 10.23
C ASN A 148 -2.53 10.45 9.11
N GLY A 149 -2.68 9.38 8.31
CA GLY A 149 -3.63 9.28 7.20
C GLY A 149 -3.06 9.61 5.83
N MET A 150 -1.80 10.05 5.72
CA MET A 150 -1.19 10.32 4.43
C MET A 150 -0.72 9.02 3.78
N MET A 151 -1.32 8.65 2.64
CA MET A 151 -0.83 7.56 1.80
C MET A 151 0.01 8.11 0.66
N LYS A 152 1.24 7.63 0.52
CA LYS A 152 2.12 7.91 -0.62
C LYS A 152 2.10 6.72 -1.58
N VAL A 153 2.02 6.99 -2.87
CA VAL A 153 1.98 5.99 -3.93
C VAL A 153 3.08 6.27 -4.94
N ALA A 154 3.79 5.26 -5.40
CA ALA A 154 4.63 5.31 -6.59
C ALA A 154 4.21 4.20 -7.54
N ASN A 155 3.98 4.53 -8.81
CA ASN A 155 3.58 3.59 -9.86
C ASN A 155 4.56 3.66 -11.04
N VAL A 156 4.92 2.50 -11.59
CA VAL A 156 5.63 2.33 -12.87
C VAL A 156 4.84 1.32 -13.69
N GLY A 157 4.21 1.78 -14.76
CA GLY A 157 3.40 0.93 -15.65
C GLY A 157 1.90 1.12 -15.43
N ASP A 158 1.14 0.05 -15.62
CA ASP A 158 -0.32 0.02 -15.71
C ASP A 158 -1.02 -0.70 -14.55
N CYS A 159 -0.26 -1.17 -13.55
CA CYS A 159 -0.85 -1.48 -12.26
C CYS A 159 -1.66 -0.29 -11.72
N GLY A 160 -2.73 -0.58 -11.00
CA GLY A 160 -3.71 0.42 -10.60
C GLY A 160 -3.98 0.51 -9.10
N LEU A 161 -4.37 1.70 -8.66
CA LEU A 161 -4.95 1.93 -7.35
C LEU A 161 -6.20 2.82 -7.49
N ARG A 162 -7.25 2.50 -6.73
CA ARG A 162 -8.46 3.30 -6.52
C ARG A 162 -8.67 3.52 -5.03
N VAL A 163 -9.04 4.74 -4.64
CA VAL A 163 -9.56 5.03 -3.29
C VAL A 163 -11.04 5.33 -3.39
N ILE A 164 -11.84 4.57 -2.67
CA ILE A 164 -13.29 4.68 -2.62
C ILE A 164 -13.70 5.22 -1.26
N ARG A 165 -14.42 6.35 -1.26
CA ARG A 165 -15.00 6.98 -0.07
C ARG A 165 -16.50 7.15 -0.28
N LYS A 166 -17.30 6.56 0.61
CA LYS A 166 -18.78 6.65 0.56
C LYS A 166 -19.36 6.29 -0.82
N GLY A 167 -18.85 5.22 -1.43
CA GLY A 167 -19.30 4.72 -2.73
C GLY A 167 -18.85 5.56 -3.94
N GLN A 168 -17.89 6.46 -3.78
CA GLN A 168 -17.33 7.27 -4.87
C GLN A 168 -15.81 7.08 -4.93
N ILE A 169 -15.28 6.96 -6.15
CA ILE A 169 -13.82 6.96 -6.37
C ILE A 169 -13.34 8.41 -6.20
N ILE A 170 -12.54 8.64 -5.15
CA ILE A 170 -11.97 9.96 -4.86
C ILE A 170 -10.53 10.10 -5.37
N PHE A 171 -9.89 8.99 -5.69
CA PHE A 171 -8.56 8.94 -6.27
C PHE A 171 -8.40 7.71 -7.15
N SER A 172 -7.70 7.89 -8.26
CA SER A 172 -7.34 6.85 -9.22
C SER A 172 -5.96 7.13 -9.77
N THR A 173 -5.09 6.12 -9.81
CA THR A 173 -3.88 6.19 -10.64
C THR A 173 -4.25 6.17 -12.13
N SER A 174 -3.36 6.68 -12.96
CA SER A 174 -3.43 6.55 -14.43
C SER A 174 -2.32 5.62 -14.91
N PRO A 175 -2.59 4.72 -15.85
CA PRO A 175 -1.57 3.82 -16.40
C PRO A 175 -0.50 4.61 -17.16
N GLN A 176 0.71 4.05 -17.20
CA GLN A 176 1.84 4.58 -17.94
C GLN A 176 2.25 3.59 -19.03
N GLU A 177 2.17 4.03 -20.28
CA GLU A 177 2.38 3.18 -21.45
C GLU A 177 3.19 3.95 -22.52
N HIS A 178 3.99 3.22 -23.30
CA HIS A 178 4.62 3.76 -24.51
C HIS A 178 3.62 3.86 -25.66
N TYR A 179 2.77 2.84 -25.75
CA TYR A 179 1.64 2.69 -26.66
C TYR A 179 0.73 1.59 -26.10
N PHE A 180 -0.44 1.40 -26.70
CA PHE A 180 -1.43 0.42 -26.25
C PHE A 180 -0.81 -0.96 -26.00
N ASP A 181 -1.04 -1.52 -24.80
CA ASP A 181 -0.56 -2.84 -24.35
C ASP A 181 0.99 -2.95 -24.26
N CYS A 182 1.67 -1.80 -24.09
CA CYS A 182 3.11 -1.72 -23.87
C CYS A 182 3.42 -0.79 -22.69
N PRO A 183 3.30 -1.30 -21.45
CA PRO A 183 3.47 -0.48 -20.25
C PRO A 183 4.92 -0.09 -20.00
N TYR A 184 5.07 0.99 -19.25
CA TYR A 184 6.31 1.31 -18.58
C TYR A 184 6.68 0.16 -17.64
N GLN A 185 7.96 -0.19 -17.57
CA GLN A 185 8.39 -1.36 -16.80
C GLN A 185 9.80 -1.20 -16.27
N LEU A 186 10.01 -1.69 -15.05
CA LEU A 186 11.33 -1.90 -14.48
C LEU A 186 11.89 -3.17 -15.11
N SER A 187 13.14 -3.13 -15.56
CA SER A 187 13.75 -4.23 -16.31
C SER A 187 15.13 -4.60 -15.79
N SER A 188 15.51 -5.86 -16.00
CA SER A 188 16.88 -6.33 -15.87
C SER A 188 17.80 -5.82 -17.00
N GLU A 189 17.22 -5.34 -18.10
CA GLU A 189 17.95 -4.74 -19.22
C GLU A 189 18.19 -3.24 -19.02
N LEU A 190 19.22 -2.71 -19.68
CA LEU A 190 19.58 -1.28 -19.64
C LEU A 190 18.51 -0.38 -20.29
N VAL A 191 17.73 -0.94 -21.21
CA VAL A 191 16.65 -0.23 -21.91
C VAL A 191 15.35 -0.52 -21.17
N GLY A 192 15.06 0.28 -20.14
CA GLY A 192 13.85 0.15 -19.32
C GLY A 192 13.60 1.42 -18.52
N GLN A 193 12.43 1.50 -17.91
CA GLN A 193 12.14 2.57 -16.95
C GLN A 193 12.89 2.32 -15.65
N THR A 194 13.09 3.41 -14.92
CA THR A 194 13.69 3.42 -13.60
C THR A 194 12.70 4.00 -12.61
N TYR A 195 13.07 4.00 -11.33
CA TYR A 195 12.30 4.69 -10.29
C TYR A 195 12.02 6.17 -10.60
N LEU A 196 12.87 6.84 -11.40
CA LEU A 196 12.69 8.25 -11.78
C LEU A 196 11.48 8.46 -12.70
N ASP A 197 11.07 7.41 -13.40
CA ASP A 197 9.91 7.44 -14.30
C ASP A 197 8.60 7.13 -13.58
N ALA A 198 8.67 6.83 -12.27
CA ALA A 198 7.49 6.54 -11.47
C ALA A 198 6.60 7.78 -11.30
N VAL A 199 5.29 7.61 -11.48
CA VAL A 199 4.32 8.63 -11.06
C VAL A 199 4.14 8.52 -9.55
N VAL A 200 4.53 9.57 -8.84
CA VAL A 200 4.40 9.68 -7.39
C VAL A 200 3.17 10.53 -7.05
N SER A 201 2.36 10.06 -6.10
CA SER A 201 1.14 10.74 -5.65
C SER A 201 0.97 10.60 -4.15
N SER A 202 0.29 11.58 -3.54
CA SER A 202 -0.05 11.57 -2.12
C SER A 202 -1.55 11.79 -1.95
N VAL A 203 -2.19 10.97 -1.11
CA VAL A 203 -3.64 10.98 -0.89
C VAL A 203 -3.92 10.95 0.60
N GLU A 204 -4.73 11.88 1.09
CA GLU A 204 -5.18 11.85 2.48
C GLU A 204 -6.37 10.89 2.63
N LEU A 205 -6.13 9.82 3.38
CA LEU A 205 -7.12 8.84 3.75
C LEU A 205 -7.77 9.19 5.09
N VAL A 206 -9.03 8.78 5.22
CA VAL A 206 -9.78 8.82 6.48
C VAL A 206 -10.30 7.42 6.79
N GLU A 207 -10.66 7.18 8.04
CA GLU A 207 -11.28 5.92 8.45
C GLU A 207 -12.52 5.61 7.58
N GLY A 208 -12.65 4.35 7.17
CA GLY A 208 -13.73 3.88 6.32
C GLY A 208 -13.46 4.03 4.83
N ASP A 209 -12.37 4.68 4.42
CA ASP A 209 -11.90 4.59 3.05
C ASP A 209 -11.53 3.15 2.69
N THR A 210 -11.92 2.75 1.49
CA THR A 210 -11.59 1.45 0.90
C THR A 210 -10.62 1.68 -0.24
N ILE A 211 -9.56 0.87 -0.29
CA ILE A 211 -8.55 0.93 -1.34
C ILE A 211 -8.65 -0.36 -2.13
N ILE A 212 -8.60 -0.24 -3.46
CA ILE A 212 -8.45 -1.37 -4.37
C ILE A 212 -7.14 -1.15 -5.13
N MET A 213 -6.28 -2.15 -5.13
CA MET A 213 -5.00 -2.11 -5.81
C MET A 213 -4.70 -3.48 -6.40
N GLY A 214 -4.16 -3.51 -7.61
CA GLY A 214 -3.98 -4.72 -8.40
C GLY A 214 -3.23 -4.45 -9.68
N SER A 215 -3.03 -5.49 -10.49
CA SER A 215 -2.48 -5.35 -11.83
C SER A 215 -3.53 -4.96 -12.87
N ASP A 216 -3.08 -4.73 -14.10
CA ASP A 216 -3.90 -4.54 -15.30
C ASP A 216 -4.96 -5.66 -15.46
N GLY A 217 -4.63 -6.90 -15.11
CA GLY A 217 -5.55 -8.02 -15.16
C GLY A 217 -6.85 -7.80 -14.35
N LEU A 218 -6.83 -6.97 -13.30
CA LEU A 218 -8.05 -6.51 -12.61
C LEU A 218 -8.73 -5.37 -13.37
N PHE A 219 -7.99 -4.30 -13.68
CA PHE A 219 -8.55 -3.04 -14.17
C PHE A 219 -8.99 -3.08 -15.64
N ASP A 220 -8.48 -4.02 -16.43
CA ASP A 220 -8.93 -4.26 -17.80
C ASP A 220 -10.22 -5.09 -17.85
N ASN A 221 -10.51 -5.85 -16.79
CA ASN A 221 -11.62 -6.80 -16.75
C ASN A 221 -12.81 -6.31 -15.91
N LEU A 222 -12.66 -5.24 -15.13
CA LEU A 222 -13.74 -4.66 -14.32
C LEU A 222 -13.80 -3.15 -14.47
N PHE A 223 -14.99 -2.64 -14.79
CA PHE A 223 -15.24 -1.21 -14.79
C PHE A 223 -15.30 -0.68 -13.36
N ASP A 224 -14.89 0.58 -13.17
CA ASP A 224 -14.97 1.30 -11.89
C ASP A 224 -16.34 1.16 -11.20
N ARG A 225 -17.44 1.22 -11.96
CA ARG A 225 -18.81 1.05 -11.45
C ARG A 225 -19.08 -0.35 -10.87
N GLU A 226 -18.46 -1.38 -11.43
CA GLU A 226 -18.60 -2.77 -10.98
C GLU A 226 -17.78 -3.02 -9.71
N ILE A 227 -16.58 -2.41 -9.64
CA ILE A 227 -15.76 -2.40 -8.41
C ILE A 227 -16.56 -1.76 -7.27
N VAL A 228 -17.08 -0.54 -7.48
CA VAL A 228 -17.88 0.18 -6.47
C VAL A 228 -19.13 -0.61 -6.08
N SER A 229 -19.83 -1.21 -7.05
CA SER A 229 -21.02 -2.04 -6.78
C SER A 229 -20.71 -3.32 -6.01
N THR A 230 -19.53 -3.91 -6.21
CA THR A 230 -19.12 -5.12 -5.47
C THR A 230 -18.81 -4.77 -4.02
N LEU A 231 -18.18 -3.62 -3.79
CA LEU A 231 -17.86 -3.15 -2.44
C LEU A 231 -19.09 -2.79 -1.60
N SER A 232 -20.18 -2.32 -2.22
CA SER A 232 -21.41 -1.98 -1.49
C SER A 232 -22.14 -3.22 -0.95
N ILE A 233 -21.91 -4.40 -1.52
CA ILE A 233 -22.48 -5.67 -1.06
C ILE A 233 -21.73 -6.22 0.17
N HIS A 234 -20.45 -5.86 0.33
CA HIS A 234 -19.54 -6.43 1.34
C HIS A 234 -19.15 -5.46 2.46
N SER A 235 -19.97 -4.43 2.73
CA SER A 235 -19.67 -3.39 3.74
C SER A 235 -19.58 -3.91 5.19
N ASP A 236 -20.23 -5.04 5.48
CA ASP A 236 -20.39 -5.58 6.84
C ASP A 236 -19.89 -7.03 6.96
N VAL A 237 -18.59 -7.20 7.22
CA VAL A 237 -18.03 -8.51 7.68
C VAL A 237 -17.38 -8.41 9.06
N VAL A 238 -17.70 -7.36 9.83
CA VAL A 238 -17.25 -7.25 11.24
C VAL A 238 -18.01 -8.23 12.16
N ASN A 239 -19.04 -8.95 11.67
CA ASN A 239 -19.82 -9.92 12.45
C ASN A 239 -19.65 -11.40 12.02
N ALA A 240 -18.73 -11.75 11.13
CA ALA A 240 -18.47 -13.15 10.77
C ALA A 240 -17.48 -13.82 11.75
N GLY A 241 -17.77 -13.73 13.05
CA GLY A 241 -16.88 -14.18 14.13
C GLY A 241 -17.59 -14.53 15.43
N ILE A 242 -18.86 -14.92 15.40
CA ILE A 242 -19.52 -15.72 16.45
C ILE A 242 -20.57 -16.58 15.75
N GLY A 243 -20.23 -17.83 15.47
CA GLY A 243 -21.10 -18.85 14.88
C GLY A 243 -20.39 -20.20 14.89
#